data_AF-A0A0F7JYD3-F1
#
_entry.id   AF-A0A0F7JYD3-F1
#
_cell.length_a   1.000
_cell.length_b   1.000
_cell.length_c   1.000
_cell.angle_alpha   90.00
_cell.angle_beta   90.00
_cell.angle_gamma   90.00
#
_symmetry.space_group_name_H-M   'P 1'
#
loop_
_entity.id
_entity.type
_entity.pdbx_description
1 polymer ?
#
loop_
_entity_poly.entity_id
_entity_poly.type
_entity_poly.pdbx_seq_one_letter_code
_entity_poly.pdbx_strand_id
1 'polypeptide(L)'
;MKCIANSIRILLFTLLCPVQASHSQTTVTDTTGSGSACVIAKKLGDSIAIEWVLGEPSATDAINRAKQALRTRGYEDLFPQSSSSDAHGWMVIIKTQYQTYTGRERTSYGCGFSTQSPAQAENNARNNLRAYSWGWKESLGYQVIESRQY
;
A
#
# COMPACT_ATOMS: atom_id res chain seq x y z
N MET A 1 -45.23 -11.11 -44.57
CA MET A 1 -45.90 -9.81 -44.65
C MET A 1 -44.88 -8.77 -45.08
N LYS A 2 -45.23 -7.99 -46.11
CA LYS A 2 -44.51 -6.82 -46.64
C LYS A 2 -44.50 -5.67 -45.63
N CYS A 3 -43.63 -4.69 -45.92
CA CYS A 3 -43.75 -3.25 -45.67
C CYS A 3 -42.82 -2.67 -44.60
N ILE A 4 -42.24 -1.47 -44.72
CA ILE A 4 -42.09 -0.46 -45.80
C ILE A 4 -40.93 0.41 -45.30
N ALA A 5 -40.07 0.84 -46.23
CA ALA A 5 -39.06 1.87 -46.00
C ALA A 5 -39.70 3.21 -45.61
N ASN A 6 -39.13 3.97 -44.67
CA ASN A 6 -39.45 5.39 -44.58
C ASN A 6 -38.17 6.23 -44.46
N SER A 7 -37.85 6.88 -45.58
CA SER A 7 -36.88 7.96 -45.68
C SER A 7 -37.53 9.24 -45.18
N ILE A 8 -36.92 9.91 -44.20
CA ILE A 8 -37.10 11.35 -44.01
C ILE A 8 -35.71 11.98 -44.00
N ARG A 9 -35.41 12.67 -45.09
CA ARG A 9 -34.35 13.68 -45.17
C ARG A 9 -34.97 15.00 -44.72
N ILE A 10 -34.38 15.66 -43.71
CA ILE A 10 -34.55 17.10 -43.51
C ILE A 10 -33.17 17.74 -43.43
N LEU A 11 -33.03 18.78 -44.25
CA LEU A 11 -31.86 19.61 -44.47
C LEU A 11 -31.52 20.47 -43.26
N LEU A 12 -30.21 20.50 -42.96
CA LEU A 12 -29.34 21.68 -42.90
C LEU A 12 -30.00 23.02 -42.49
N PHE A 13 -29.65 23.55 -41.31
CA PHE A 13 -29.37 24.98 -41.17
C PHE A 13 -28.31 25.23 -40.09
N THR A 14 -27.34 26.03 -40.49
CA THR A 14 -26.14 26.55 -39.82
C THR A 14 -26.37 27.15 -38.44
N LEU A 15 -25.42 26.97 -37.52
CA LEU A 15 -24.74 28.11 -36.87
C LEU A 15 -23.42 27.67 -36.20
N LEU A 16 -22.33 28.28 -36.65
CA LEU A 16 -21.02 28.26 -36.03
C LEU A 16 -21.06 29.05 -34.72
N CYS A 17 -20.68 28.41 -33.61
CA CYS A 17 -20.07 29.07 -32.46
C CYS A 17 -19.02 28.12 -31.87
N PRO A 18 -17.71 28.43 -31.96
CA PRO A 18 -16.71 27.74 -31.15
C PRO A 18 -16.86 28.23 -29.71
N VAL A 19 -17.63 27.53 -28.88
CA VAL A 19 -17.58 27.75 -27.43
C VAL A 19 -16.26 27.19 -26.94
N GLN A 20 -15.41 28.11 -26.50
CA GLN A 20 -14.09 27.86 -25.97
C GLN A 20 -14.18 26.81 -24.85
N ALA A 21 -13.51 25.68 -25.06
CA ALA A 21 -13.24 24.74 -23.99
C ALA A 21 -12.37 25.44 -22.94
N SER A 22 -12.98 25.88 -21.85
CA SER A 22 -12.26 26.23 -20.62
C SER A 22 -11.61 24.96 -20.10
N HIS A 23 -10.36 24.74 -20.52
CA HIS A 23 -9.46 23.84 -19.85
C HIS A 23 -9.11 24.52 -18.53
N SER A 24 -9.79 24.11 -17.44
CA SER A 24 -9.24 24.31 -16.12
C SER A 24 -7.88 23.62 -16.10
N GLN A 25 -6.83 24.41 -16.24
CA GLN A 25 -5.46 23.97 -15.96
C GLN A 25 -5.43 23.69 -14.46
N THR A 26 -5.71 22.46 -14.09
CA THR A 26 -5.32 21.94 -12.78
C THR A 26 -3.81 22.08 -12.75
N THR A 27 -3.33 23.00 -11.92
CA THR A 27 -1.93 23.10 -11.51
C THR A 27 -1.45 21.69 -11.23
N VAL A 28 -0.48 21.22 -12.01
CA VAL A 28 0.25 20.00 -11.70
C VAL A 28 0.95 20.29 -10.38
N THR A 29 0.32 19.93 -9.27
CA THR A 29 1.05 19.73 -8.04
C THR A 29 2.03 18.63 -8.38
N ASP A 30 3.30 18.99 -8.50
CA ASP A 30 4.40 18.05 -8.38
C ASP A 30 4.30 17.47 -6.96
N THR A 31 3.35 16.54 -6.78
CA THR A 31 3.24 15.72 -5.58
C THR A 31 4.42 14.80 -5.65
N THR A 32 5.56 15.29 -5.19
CA THR A 32 6.71 14.47 -4.83
C THR A 32 6.21 13.59 -3.68
N GLY A 33 5.57 12.47 -4.03
CA GLY A 33 4.91 11.59 -3.08
C GLY A 33 5.96 11.01 -2.13
N SER A 34 5.78 11.27 -0.84
CA SER A 34 6.69 10.82 0.22
C SER A 34 6.07 9.79 1.17
N GLY A 35 4.85 9.36 0.87
CA GLY A 35 4.10 8.39 1.64
C GLY A 35 4.55 6.97 1.39
N SER A 36 4.98 6.31 2.46
CA SER A 36 5.37 4.90 2.44
C SER A 36 4.73 4.18 3.62
N ALA A 37 4.30 2.92 3.43
CA ALA A 37 3.64 2.15 4.49
C ALA A 37 3.76 0.65 4.31
N CYS A 38 3.69 -0.07 5.43
CA CYS A 38 3.52 -1.51 5.52
C CYS A 38 2.24 -1.83 6.29
N VAL A 39 1.43 -2.74 5.76
CA VAL A 39 0.18 -3.21 6.36
C VAL A 39 0.20 -4.73 6.42
N ILE A 40 -0.19 -5.30 7.56
CA ILE A 40 -0.29 -6.75 7.77
C ILE A 40 -1.76 -7.17 7.83
N ALA A 41 -2.08 -8.30 7.21
CA ALA A 41 -3.30 -9.04 7.51
C ALA A 41 -3.04 -10.03 8.64
N LYS A 42 -3.91 -10.05 9.66
CA LYS A 42 -3.79 -10.98 10.80
C LYS A 42 -5.00 -11.89 10.92
N LYS A 43 -4.80 -13.08 11.48
CA LYS A 43 -5.90 -13.98 11.87
C LYS A 43 -5.54 -14.72 13.15
N LEU A 44 -6.39 -14.60 14.18
CA LEU A 44 -6.20 -15.24 15.48
C LEU A 44 -4.81 -14.97 16.12
N GLY A 45 -4.21 -13.81 15.84
CA GLY A 45 -2.86 -13.43 16.32
C GLY A 45 -1.70 -13.91 15.44
N ASP A 46 -1.98 -14.59 14.32
CA ASP A 46 -0.99 -14.94 13.29
C ASP A 46 -0.96 -13.87 12.20
N SER A 47 0.21 -13.56 11.64
CA SER A 47 0.33 -12.67 10.48
C SER A 47 0.30 -13.49 9.20
N ILE A 48 -0.80 -13.42 8.47
CA ILE A 48 -1.07 -14.29 7.32
C ILE A 48 -0.66 -13.67 5.98
N ALA A 49 -0.54 -12.35 5.92
CA ALA A 49 0.02 -11.63 4.77
C ALA A 49 0.55 -10.27 5.17
N ILE A 50 1.41 -9.72 4.32
CA ILE A 50 1.90 -8.34 4.39
C ILE A 50 1.79 -7.71 3.00
N GLU A 51 1.61 -6.39 2.97
CA GLU A 51 1.66 -5.54 1.79
C GLU A 51 2.42 -4.27 2.15
N TRP A 52 3.16 -3.73 1.19
CA TRP A 52 3.87 -2.48 1.34
C TRP A 52 3.71 -1.62 0.10
N VAL A 53 3.73 -0.30 0.29
CA VAL A 53 3.60 0.70 -0.76
C VAL A 53 4.58 1.81 -0.47
N LEU A 54 5.25 2.32 -1.51
CA LEU A 54 6.22 3.42 -1.44
C LEU A 54 5.82 4.52 -2.45
N GLY A 55 6.13 5.78 -2.12
CA GLY A 55 6.02 6.91 -3.06
C GLY A 55 4.59 7.43 -3.29
N GLU A 56 3.67 7.19 -2.37
CA GLU A 56 2.32 7.78 -2.43
C GLU A 56 2.32 9.25 -2.03
N PRO A 57 1.28 10.04 -2.35
CA PRO A 57 1.18 11.44 -1.94
C PRO A 57 1.27 11.65 -0.42
N SER A 58 0.82 10.67 0.39
CA SER A 58 0.90 10.72 1.85
C SER A 58 1.01 9.33 2.48
N ALA A 59 1.47 9.26 3.73
CA ALA A 59 1.48 8.01 4.49
C ALA A 59 0.08 7.38 4.62
N THR A 60 -0.96 8.21 4.71
CA THR A 60 -2.35 7.75 4.75
C THR A 60 -2.76 7.09 3.44
N ASP A 61 -2.37 7.66 2.31
CA ASP A 61 -2.63 7.09 0.99
C ASP A 61 -1.87 5.77 0.79
N ALA A 62 -0.61 5.69 1.23
CA ALA A 62 0.16 4.44 1.26
C ALA A 62 -0.53 3.35 2.10
N ILE A 63 -1.01 3.69 3.30
CA ILE A 63 -1.77 2.77 4.14
C ILE A 63 -3.04 2.32 3.43
N ASN A 64 -3.80 3.24 2.83
CA ASN A 64 -5.06 2.93 2.16
C ASN A 64 -4.85 2.04 0.94
N ARG A 65 -3.82 2.31 0.12
CA ARG A 65 -3.45 1.48 -1.03
C ARG A 65 -3.00 0.09 -0.60
N ALA A 66 -2.14 -0.02 0.40
CA ALA A 66 -1.70 -1.31 0.94
C ALA A 66 -2.87 -2.13 1.51
N LYS A 67 -3.79 -1.48 2.25
CA LYS A 67 -5.03 -2.11 2.72
C LYS A 67 -5.89 -2.58 1.55
N GLN A 68 -6.08 -1.75 0.54
CA GLN A 68 -6.89 -2.11 -0.63
C GLN A 68 -6.31 -3.33 -1.35
N ALA A 69 -4.99 -3.40 -1.55
CA ALA A 69 -4.33 -4.55 -2.15
C ALA A 69 -4.52 -5.84 -1.32
N LEU A 70 -4.49 -5.76 0.01
CA LEU A 70 -4.81 -6.90 0.87
C LEU A 70 -6.28 -7.31 0.78
N ARG A 71 -7.22 -6.34 0.76
CA ARG A 71 -8.66 -6.64 0.57
C ARG A 71 -8.94 -7.30 -0.77
N THR A 72 -8.31 -6.84 -1.84
CA THR A 72 -8.44 -7.47 -3.17
C THR A 72 -7.97 -8.93 -3.16
N ARG A 73 -7.02 -9.28 -2.29
CA ARG A 73 -6.56 -10.67 -2.06
C ARG A 73 -7.45 -11.47 -1.09
N GLY A 74 -8.54 -10.89 -0.58
CA GLY A 74 -9.49 -11.56 0.30
C GLY A 74 -9.16 -11.48 1.80
N TYR A 75 -8.27 -10.58 2.21
CA TYR A 75 -7.96 -10.38 3.64
C TYR A 75 -8.84 -9.27 4.26
N GLU A 76 -9.36 -9.53 5.47
CA GLU A 76 -10.31 -8.62 6.14
C GLU A 76 -9.68 -7.84 7.30
N ASP A 77 -8.92 -8.52 8.16
CA ASP A 77 -8.34 -7.98 9.39
C ASP A 77 -6.97 -7.34 9.12
N LEU A 78 -6.98 -6.04 8.77
CA LEU A 78 -5.81 -5.32 8.26
C LEU A 78 -5.29 -4.25 9.23
N PHE A 79 -3.99 -4.32 9.54
CA PHE A 79 -3.34 -3.47 10.54
C PHE A 79 -2.12 -2.77 9.95
N PRO A 80 -2.12 -1.44 9.83
CA PRO A 80 -0.89 -0.68 9.56
C PRO A 80 0.14 -1.01 10.63
N GLN A 81 1.35 -1.37 10.20
CA GLN A 81 2.43 -1.68 11.14
C GLN A 81 3.41 -0.52 11.27
N SER A 82 3.71 0.13 10.15
CA SER A 82 4.72 1.18 10.07
C SER A 82 4.44 2.04 8.83
N SER A 83 4.81 3.31 8.89
CA SER A 83 4.71 4.24 7.78
C SER A 83 5.78 5.34 7.89
N SER A 84 6.13 5.94 6.76
CA SER A 84 7.02 7.08 6.65
C SER A 84 6.39 8.14 5.75
N SER A 85 6.75 9.40 5.98
CA SER A 85 6.40 10.55 5.13
C SER A 85 7.67 11.17 4.51
N ASP A 86 8.79 10.44 4.54
CA ASP A 86 10.06 10.87 3.98
C ASP A 86 10.09 10.63 2.46
N ALA A 87 10.56 11.59 1.68
CA ALA A 87 10.56 11.49 0.22
C ALA A 87 11.55 10.45 -0.33
N HIS A 88 12.53 10.06 0.48
CA HIS A 88 13.50 9.02 0.17
C HIS A 88 13.90 8.29 1.46
N GLY A 89 14.39 7.07 1.33
CA GLY A 89 14.89 6.29 2.45
C GLY A 89 15.02 4.80 2.13
N TRP A 90 15.07 4.01 3.20
CA TRP A 90 15.18 2.57 3.15
C TRP A 90 13.97 1.97 3.84
N MET A 91 13.38 0.95 3.22
CA MET A 91 12.37 0.08 3.81
C MET A 91 12.96 -1.31 3.96
N VAL A 92 12.79 -1.91 5.13
CA VAL A 92 13.12 -3.32 5.37
C VAL A 92 11.92 -4.02 5.99
N ILE A 93 11.61 -5.21 5.48
CA ILE A 93 10.60 -6.11 6.03
C ILE A 93 11.30 -7.39 6.49
N ILE A 94 11.05 -7.76 7.74
CA ILE A 94 11.51 -9.01 8.32
C ILE A 94 10.33 -9.94 8.57
N LYS A 95 10.58 -11.25 8.44
CA LYS A 95 9.64 -12.33 8.77
C LYS A 95 10.27 -13.24 9.82
N THR A 96 9.48 -13.69 10.77
CA THR A 96 9.86 -14.73 11.72
C THR A 96 8.77 -15.79 11.78
N GLN A 97 9.18 -17.02 12.10
CA GLN A 97 8.28 -18.11 12.47
C GLN A 97 8.74 -18.62 13.83
N TYR A 98 7.81 -18.76 14.76
CA TYR A 98 8.13 -19.18 16.12
C TYR A 98 6.95 -19.85 16.83
N GLN A 99 7.29 -20.70 17.78
CA GLN A 99 6.32 -21.30 18.68
C GLN A 99 6.08 -20.42 19.90
N THR A 100 4.82 -20.13 20.21
CA THR A 100 4.42 -19.43 21.44
C THR A 100 4.58 -20.34 22.66
N TYR A 101 4.54 -19.77 23.87
CA TYR A 101 4.57 -20.55 25.12
C TYR A 101 3.45 -21.60 25.24
N THR A 102 2.34 -21.42 24.48
CA THR A 102 1.23 -22.38 24.41
C THR A 102 1.42 -23.48 23.37
N GLY A 103 2.59 -23.57 22.73
CA GLY A 103 2.87 -24.56 21.69
C GLY A 103 2.32 -24.21 20.30
N ARG A 104 1.71 -23.04 20.12
CA ARG A 104 1.15 -22.62 18.81
C ARG A 104 2.23 -21.98 17.95
N GLU A 105 2.38 -22.46 16.72
CA GLU A 105 3.19 -21.82 15.69
C GLU A 105 2.58 -20.48 15.27
N ARG A 106 3.46 -19.50 15.02
CA ARG A 106 3.11 -18.15 14.58
C ARG A 106 4.10 -17.66 13.54
N THR A 107 3.57 -17.02 12.51
CA THR A 107 4.27 -16.11 11.62
C THR A 107 4.03 -14.67 12.07
N SER A 108 5.10 -13.90 12.14
CA SER A 108 5.03 -12.46 12.34
C SER A 108 5.93 -11.72 11.38
N TYR A 109 5.55 -10.50 11.06
CA TYR A 109 6.40 -9.58 10.30
C TYR A 109 6.71 -8.33 11.12
N GLY A 110 7.86 -7.74 10.83
CA GLY A 110 8.21 -6.39 11.24
C GLY A 110 8.53 -5.57 10.00
N CYS A 111 8.15 -4.29 10.01
CA CYS A 111 8.53 -3.36 8.95
C CYS A 111 9.13 -2.09 9.54
N GLY A 112 10.23 -1.63 8.94
CA GLY A 112 10.96 -0.45 9.37
C GLY A 112 11.34 0.43 8.20
N PHE A 113 11.25 1.73 8.43
CA PHE A 113 11.70 2.78 7.52
C PHE A 113 12.87 3.54 8.15
N SER A 114 13.83 3.99 7.35
CA SER A 114 14.88 4.90 7.80
C SER A 114 15.48 5.69 6.64
N THR A 115 15.70 6.98 6.81
CA THR A 115 16.45 7.81 5.86
C THR A 115 17.96 7.60 5.94
N GLN A 116 18.46 6.93 7.00
CA GLN A 116 19.89 6.86 7.30
C GLN A 116 20.59 5.70 6.59
N SER A 117 20.06 4.48 6.73
CA SER A 117 20.69 3.27 6.17
C SER A 117 19.72 2.08 6.16
N PRO A 118 19.98 1.04 5.34
CA PRO A 118 19.22 -0.20 5.38
C PRO A 118 19.35 -0.92 6.74
N ALA A 119 20.52 -0.87 7.38
CA ALA A 119 20.73 -1.46 8.70
C ALA A 119 19.88 -0.78 9.79
N GLN A 120 19.72 0.54 9.72
CA GLN A 120 18.82 1.26 10.63
C GLN A 120 17.35 0.94 10.35
N ALA A 121 16.96 0.81 9.08
CA ALA A 121 15.61 0.38 8.71
C ALA A 121 15.31 -1.04 9.21
N GLU A 122 16.27 -1.96 9.12
CA GLU A 122 16.16 -3.32 9.67
C GLU A 122 16.02 -3.29 11.21
N ASN A 123 16.82 -2.46 11.90
CA ASN A 123 16.68 -2.29 13.33
C ASN A 123 15.30 -1.74 13.72
N ASN A 124 14.77 -0.79 12.95
CA ASN A 124 13.41 -0.29 13.11
C ASN A 124 12.38 -1.41 12.86
N ALA A 125 12.60 -2.29 11.89
CA ALA A 125 11.76 -3.46 11.62
C ALA A 125 11.76 -4.47 12.78
N ARG A 126 12.91 -4.70 13.43
CA ARG A 126 12.99 -5.53 14.65
C ARG A 126 12.22 -4.93 15.83
N ASN A 127 12.35 -3.62 16.04
CA ASN A 127 11.60 -2.94 17.11
C ASN A 127 10.10 -3.01 16.85
N ASN A 128 9.69 -2.83 15.59
CA ASN A 128 8.31 -3.01 15.15
C ASN A 128 7.82 -4.45 15.42
N LEU A 129 8.58 -5.46 15.02
CA LEU A 129 8.26 -6.87 15.27
C LEU A 129 8.06 -7.14 16.76
N ARG A 130 8.97 -6.65 17.62
CA ARG A 130 8.89 -6.80 19.08
C ARG A 130 7.64 -6.15 19.66
N ALA A 131 7.25 -4.98 19.16
CA ALA A 131 6.06 -4.27 19.63
C ALA A 131 4.75 -5.03 19.33
N TYR A 132 4.68 -5.70 18.18
CA TYR A 132 3.45 -6.35 17.70
C TYR A 132 3.42 -7.88 17.85
N SER A 133 4.51 -8.48 18.32
CA SER A 133 4.67 -9.94 18.48
C SER A 133 5.24 -10.28 19.85
N TRP A 134 4.43 -10.17 20.90
CA TRP A 134 4.89 -10.33 22.30
C TRP A 134 5.52 -11.69 22.64
N GLY A 135 5.21 -12.73 21.85
CA GLY A 135 5.82 -14.06 22.02
C GLY A 135 7.17 -14.21 21.33
N TRP A 136 7.56 -13.27 20.46
CA TRP A 136 8.83 -13.31 19.76
C TRP A 136 9.97 -12.78 20.65
N LYS A 137 11.15 -13.38 20.50
CA LYS A 137 12.40 -13.01 21.15
C LYS A 137 13.50 -13.01 20.10
N GLU A 138 14.50 -12.15 20.30
CA GLU A 138 15.61 -12.00 19.35
C GLU A 138 16.38 -13.31 19.12
N SER A 139 16.48 -14.16 20.15
CA SER A 139 17.09 -15.50 20.06
C SER A 139 16.36 -16.47 19.12
N LEU A 140 15.12 -16.19 18.73
CA LEU A 140 14.35 -16.99 17.77
C LEU A 140 14.66 -16.60 16.33
N GLY A 141 15.38 -15.50 16.12
CA GLY A 141 15.78 -15.02 14.82
C GLY A 141 14.63 -14.51 13.94
N TYR A 142 15.01 -14.10 12.75
CA TYR A 142 14.14 -13.63 11.67
C TYR A 142 14.91 -13.71 10.35
N GLN A 143 14.20 -13.47 9.25
CA GLN A 143 14.76 -13.34 7.91
C GLN A 143 14.34 -11.99 7.34
N VAL A 144 15.25 -11.26 6.73
CA VAL A 144 14.90 -10.13 5.87
C VAL A 144 14.27 -10.69 4.60
N ILE A 145 13.02 -10.34 4.32
CA ILE A 145 12.27 -10.83 3.14
C ILE A 145 12.09 -9.75 2.07
N GLU A 146 12.32 -8.48 2.43
CA GLU A 146 12.29 -7.36 1.48
C GLU A 146 13.22 -6.25 2.01
N SER A 147 13.94 -5.61 1.09
CA SER A 147 14.78 -4.45 1.38
C SER A 147 14.82 -3.54 0.15
N ARG A 148 14.32 -2.33 0.28
CA ARG A 148 14.20 -1.36 -0.83
C ARG A 148 14.72 0.00 -0.42
N GLN A 149 15.36 0.67 -1.36
CA GLN A 149 15.51 2.11 -1.31
C GLN A 149 14.34 2.74 -2.06
N TYR A 150 13.84 3.86 -1.57
CA TYR A 150 12.87 4.72 -2.25
C TYR A 150 13.29 6.18 -2.17
#